data_AF-A0A7R9LQ70-F1
#
_entry.id   AF-A0A7R9LQ70-F1
#
_cell.length_a   1.000
_cell.length_b   1.000
_cell.length_c   1.000
_cell.angle_alpha   90.00
_cell.angle_beta   90.00
_cell.angle_gamma   90.00
#
_symmetry.space_group_name_H-M   'P 1'
#
loop_
_entity.id
_entity.type
_entity.pdbx_description
1 polymer ?
#
loop_
_entity_poly.entity_id
_entity_poly.type
_entity_poly.pdbx_seq_one_letter_code
_entity_poly.pdbx_strand_id
1 'polypeptide(L)'
;MSRAAKGCDALFTNTSLPKTLSSNTSQNMDLSPFIDNPMVDKTFESVIPPVALQEECIAGIDEAGRGPVLGPMVYGLAFFPLSQESLLKKLDFADSKTLTEEKREEIFEKIGKNEYKKIGYLATVLSPVTI
;
A
#
# COMPACT_ATOMS: atom_id res chain seq x y z
N MET A 1 -15.96 -31.21 3.92
CA MET A 1 -16.96 -30.41 3.16
C MET A 1 -16.53 -28.94 3.27
N SER A 2 -15.61 -28.47 2.43
CA SER A 2 -15.86 -27.75 1.17
C SER A 2 -16.58 -26.41 1.35
N ARG A 3 -15.78 -25.32 1.42
CA ARG A 3 -15.97 -24.06 0.69
C ARG A 3 -14.83 -23.09 1.06
N ALA A 4 -13.64 -23.33 0.51
CA ALA A 4 -12.64 -22.28 0.33
C ALA A 4 -13.06 -21.48 -0.90
N ALA A 5 -13.13 -20.16 -0.76
CA ALA A 5 -13.63 -19.24 -1.75
C ALA A 5 -12.91 -19.43 -3.09
N LYS A 6 -13.68 -19.88 -4.09
CA LYS A 6 -13.38 -19.67 -5.51
C LYS A 6 -13.55 -18.18 -5.79
N GLY A 7 -12.58 -17.60 -6.50
CA GLY A 7 -12.75 -16.31 -7.16
C GLY A 7 -11.85 -15.21 -6.61
N CYS A 8 -10.56 -15.28 -6.92
CA CYS A 8 -9.79 -14.08 -7.22
C CYS A 8 -8.65 -14.47 -8.17
N ASP A 9 -9.04 -14.99 -9.34
CA ASP A 9 -8.16 -15.03 -10.51
C ASP A 9 -8.09 -13.62 -11.07
N ALA A 10 -7.15 -12.81 -10.55
CA ALA A 10 -6.77 -11.56 -11.18
C ALA A 10 -5.30 -11.25 -10.87
N LEU A 11 -4.48 -11.48 -11.90
CA LEU A 11 -3.23 -10.75 -12.17
C LEU A 11 -1.99 -11.18 -11.38
N PHE A 12 -1.69 -12.48 -11.40
CA PHE A 12 -0.30 -12.93 -11.53
C PHE A 12 0.17 -12.67 -12.97
N THR A 13 0.42 -11.42 -13.35
CA THR A 13 1.22 -11.14 -14.54
C THR A 13 2.64 -10.86 -14.09
N ASN A 14 3.57 -11.68 -14.56
CA ASN A 14 5.03 -11.51 -14.50
C ASN A 14 5.48 -10.06 -14.75
N THR A 15 5.45 -9.20 -13.74
CA THR A 15 6.17 -7.93 -13.75
C THR A 15 7.22 -8.02 -12.66
N SER A 16 8.43 -8.34 -13.09
CA SER A 16 9.64 -8.21 -12.28
C SER A 16 9.63 -6.84 -11.59
N LEU A 17 9.63 -6.83 -10.27
CA LEU A 17 9.82 -5.62 -9.47
C LEU A 17 11.06 -4.86 -9.97
N PRO A 18 10.96 -3.55 -10.24
CA PRO A 18 12.10 -2.77 -10.75
C PRO A 18 13.27 -2.79 -9.77
N LYS A 19 14.46 -3.16 -10.26
CA LYS A 19 15.70 -3.41 -9.50
C LYS A 19 16.52 -2.15 -9.15
N THR A 20 15.92 -0.98 -9.03
CA THR A 20 16.66 0.27 -8.78
C THR A 20 16.37 0.80 -7.38
N LEU A 21 17.13 0.28 -6.42
CA LEU A 21 17.25 0.78 -5.05
C LEU A 21 18.09 2.06 -5.02
N SER A 22 17.49 3.19 -4.63
CA SER A 22 18.25 4.30 -4.05
C SER A 22 17.98 4.38 -2.55
N SER A 23 19.04 4.17 -1.78
CA SER A 23 19.10 4.34 -0.33
C SER A 23 18.89 5.81 0.06
N ASN A 24 18.17 6.03 1.19
CA ASN A 24 17.97 7.30 1.94
C ASN A 24 16.72 8.10 1.50
N THR A 25 15.81 8.61 2.34
CA THR A 25 15.66 8.71 3.81
C THR A 25 14.25 9.26 4.11
N SER A 26 13.70 8.94 5.28
CA SER A 26 12.45 9.44 5.90
C SER A 26 11.13 8.79 5.47
N GLN A 27 10.51 8.06 6.42
CA GLN A 27 9.13 7.58 6.40
C GLN A 27 8.13 8.74 6.59
N ASN A 28 8.22 9.77 5.75
CA ASN A 28 7.23 10.84 5.72
C ASN A 28 6.77 10.98 4.27
N MET A 29 5.47 10.83 4.02
CA MET A 29 4.88 11.12 2.71
C MET A 29 5.10 12.61 2.44
N ASP A 30 6.21 12.94 1.77
CA ASP A 30 6.49 14.32 1.40
C ASP A 30 5.56 14.73 0.26
N LEU A 31 4.49 15.45 0.62
CA LEU A 31 3.51 15.98 -0.32
C LEU A 31 3.96 17.28 -0.98
N SER A 32 5.11 17.85 -0.61
CA SER A 32 5.65 19.09 -1.19
C SER A 32 5.70 19.06 -2.73
N PRO A 33 6.13 17.96 -3.39
CA PRO A 33 6.13 17.87 -4.85
C PRO A 33 4.74 18.01 -5.48
N PHE A 34 3.69 17.60 -4.78
CA PHE A 34 2.31 17.73 -5.24
C PHE A 34 1.74 19.12 -4.98
N ILE A 35 2.16 19.76 -3.88
CA ILE A 35 1.81 21.17 -3.59
C ILE A 35 2.46 22.10 -4.63
N ASP A 36 3.72 21.84 -4.98
CA ASP A 36 4.49 22.64 -5.93
C ASP A 36 4.05 22.43 -7.38
N ASN A 37 3.62 21.21 -7.73
CA ASN A 37 3.08 20.89 -9.05
C ASN A 37 1.91 19.89 -8.95
N PRO A 38 0.66 20.35 -8.80
CA PRO A 38 -0.50 19.47 -8.67
C PRO A 38 -0.91 18.77 -9.98
N MET A 39 -0.15 18.96 -11.06
CA MET A 39 -0.42 18.37 -12.39
C MET A 39 0.35 17.07 -12.67
N VAL A 40 1.16 16.60 -11.73
CA VAL A 40 1.92 15.36 -11.91
C VAL A 40 1.44 14.25 -10.97
N ASP A 41 1.44 13.04 -11.48
CA ASP A 41 1.24 11.85 -10.66
C ASP A 41 2.47 11.62 -9.79
N LYS A 42 2.25 11.16 -8.56
CA LYS A 42 3.33 10.90 -7.60
C LYS A 42 3.14 9.56 -6.91
N THR A 43 4.19 8.76 -6.94
CA THR A 43 4.25 7.48 -6.25
C THR A 43 5.12 7.56 -4.99
N PHE A 44 4.60 7.02 -3.91
CA PHE A 44 5.24 6.86 -2.61
C PHE A 44 5.41 5.38 -2.34
N GLU A 45 6.61 4.95 -2.00
CA GLU A 45 6.92 3.54 -1.77
C GLU A 45 7.62 3.33 -0.43
N SER A 46 7.36 2.19 0.20
CA SER A 46 8.13 1.74 1.32
C SER A 46 9.43 1.09 0.85
N VAL A 47 10.38 0.92 1.79
CA VAL A 47 11.47 -0.03 1.56
C VAL A 47 10.87 -1.43 1.38
N ILE A 48 11.25 -2.12 0.30
CA ILE A 48 10.80 -3.49 0.05
C ILE A 48 11.44 -4.41 1.09
N PRO A 49 10.66 -5.15 1.90
CA PRO A 49 11.20 -6.10 2.85
C PRO A 49 11.96 -7.21 2.11
N PRO A 50 13.21 -7.56 2.49
CA PRO A 50 13.97 -8.60 1.79
C PRO A 50 13.26 -9.95 1.72
N VAL A 51 12.47 -10.28 2.75
CA VAL A 51 11.66 -11.50 2.82
C VAL A 51 10.63 -11.54 1.69
N ALA A 52 10.05 -10.39 1.31
CA ALA A 52 9.08 -10.30 0.23
C ALA A 52 9.69 -10.58 -1.16
N LEU A 53 11.02 -10.59 -1.29
CA LEU A 53 11.73 -10.98 -2.51
C LEU A 53 12.09 -12.47 -2.55
N GLN A 54 11.95 -13.18 -1.43
CA GLN A 54 12.43 -14.56 -1.26
C GLN A 54 11.29 -15.59 -1.20
N GLU A 55 10.05 -15.15 -0.93
CA GLU A 55 8.88 -16.02 -0.88
C GLU A 55 7.66 -15.36 -1.55
N GLU A 56 6.62 -16.15 -1.78
CA GLU A 56 5.35 -15.66 -2.32
C GLU A 56 4.71 -14.63 -1.37
N CYS A 57 4.15 -13.58 -1.96
CA CYS A 57 3.49 -12.51 -1.23
C CYS A 57 2.01 -12.45 -1.57
N ILE A 58 1.22 -12.02 -0.60
CA ILE A 58 -0.15 -11.57 -0.83
C ILE A 58 -0.11 -10.06 -0.97
N ALA A 59 -0.88 -9.54 -1.94
CA ALA A 59 -1.05 -8.11 -2.14
C ALA A 59 -2.54 -7.74 -2.12
N GLY A 60 -2.84 -6.58 -1.54
CA GLY A 60 -4.14 -5.92 -1.59
C GLY A 60 -4.00 -4.59 -2.32
N ILE A 61 -4.97 -4.27 -3.17
CA ILE A 61 -5.07 -3.00 -3.90
C ILE A 61 -6.39 -2.34 -3.52
N ASP A 62 -6.37 -1.05 -3.26
CA ASP A 62 -7.56 -0.25 -2.95
C ASP A 62 -7.42 1.17 -3.51
N GLU A 63 -8.53 1.88 -3.64
CA GLU A 63 -8.56 3.27 -4.10
C GLU A 63 -9.35 4.20 -3.17
N ALA A 64 -8.94 5.46 -3.15
CA ALA A 64 -9.65 6.54 -2.47
C ALA A 64 -9.79 7.75 -3.39
N GLY A 65 -10.92 8.46 -3.30
CA GLY A 65 -11.15 9.69 -4.08
C GLY A 65 -11.92 9.52 -5.39
N ARG A 66 -12.64 8.40 -5.61
CA ARG A 66 -13.48 8.20 -6.82
C ARG A 66 -14.73 9.10 -6.90
N GLY A 67 -15.24 9.58 -5.76
CA GLY A 67 -16.51 10.32 -5.66
C GLY A 67 -16.43 11.85 -5.71
N PRO A 68 -15.40 12.50 -5.13
CA PRO A 68 -15.25 13.94 -5.18
C PRO A 68 -15.07 14.47 -6.61
N VAL A 69 -15.62 15.65 -6.88
CA VAL A 69 -15.41 16.39 -8.13
C VAL A 69 -14.04 17.09 -8.16
N LEU A 70 -13.49 17.38 -6.98
CA LEU A 70 -12.24 18.08 -6.80
C LEU A 70 -11.30 17.23 -5.94
N GLY A 71 -10.00 17.27 -6.28
CA GLY A 71 -8.95 16.57 -5.54
C GLY A 71 -8.41 15.35 -6.29
N PRO A 72 -7.21 14.88 -5.91
CA PRO A 72 -6.59 13.74 -6.56
C PRO A 72 -7.29 12.43 -6.19
N MET A 73 -7.11 11.41 -7.03
CA MET A 73 -7.45 10.03 -6.70
C MET A 73 -6.19 9.29 -6.27
N VAL A 74 -6.29 8.42 -5.27
CA VAL A 74 -5.15 7.69 -4.73
C VAL A 74 -5.38 6.20 -4.91
N TYR A 75 -4.41 5.51 -5.47
CA TYR A 75 -4.32 4.04 -5.47
C TYR A 75 -3.31 3.59 -4.42
N GLY A 76 -3.72 2.70 -3.53
CA GLY A 76 -2.85 2.04 -2.55
C GLY A 76 -2.66 0.57 -2.90
N LEU A 77 -1.42 0.09 -2.75
CA LEU A 77 -1.04 -1.31 -2.76
C LEU A 77 -0.32 -1.60 -1.45
N ALA A 78 -0.73 -2.65 -0.75
CA ALA A 78 0.01 -3.20 0.39
C ALA A 78 0.31 -4.67 0.12
N PHE A 79 1.53 -5.11 0.42
CA PHE A 79 1.94 -6.49 0.21
C PHE A 79 2.76 -7.01 1.38
N PHE A 80 2.69 -8.32 1.60
CA PHE A 80 3.41 -8.98 2.69
C PHE A 80 3.67 -10.46 2.35
N PRO A 81 4.73 -11.06 2.91
CA PRO A 81 5.05 -12.46 2.67
C PRO A 81 3.99 -13.39 3.25
N LEU A 82 3.67 -14.49 2.54
CA LEU A 82 2.63 -15.44 2.93
C LEU A 82 2.86 -16.03 4.34
N SER A 83 4.12 -16.25 4.73
CA SER A 83 4.49 -16.71 6.06
C SER A 83 4.02 -15.80 7.21
N GLN A 84 3.71 -14.53 6.93
CA GLN A 84 3.30 -13.52 7.91
C GLN A 84 1.79 -13.30 7.98
N GLU A 85 0.96 -14.14 7.36
CA GLU A 85 -0.51 -13.98 7.39
C GLU A 85 -1.06 -13.87 8.84
N SER A 86 -0.45 -14.59 9.78
CA SER A 86 -0.83 -14.53 11.21
C SER A 86 -0.60 -13.16 11.86
N LEU A 87 0.33 -12.36 11.34
CA LEU A 87 0.66 -11.03 11.82
C LEU A 87 -0.38 -9.99 11.38
N LEU A 88 -0.99 -10.17 10.20
CA LEU A 88 -2.14 -9.36 9.78
C LEU A 88 -3.36 -9.55 10.68
N LYS A 89 -3.66 -10.79 11.07
CA LYS A 89 -4.79 -11.09 11.96
C LYS A 89 -4.63 -10.44 13.34
N LYS A 90 -3.39 -10.16 13.76
CA LYS A 90 -3.10 -9.46 15.03
C LYS A 90 -3.22 -7.94 14.93
N LEU A 91 -3.05 -7.37 13.74
CA LEU A 91 -3.12 -5.92 13.53
C LEU A 91 -4.53 -5.36 13.58
N ASP A 92 -5.55 -6.22 13.63
CA ASP A 92 -6.96 -5.83 13.60
C ASP A 92 -7.24 -4.86 12.44
N PHE A 93 -6.72 -5.20 11.24
CA PHE A 93 -7.11 -4.58 9.99
C PHE A 93 -8.59 -4.90 9.71
N ALA A 94 -9.49 -4.29 10.46
CA ALA A 94 -10.92 -4.35 10.24
C ALA A 94 -11.30 -3.56 8.99
N ASP A 95 -12.50 -3.82 8.45
CA ASP A 95 -13.08 -3.15 7.29
C ASP A 95 -12.91 -1.62 7.42
N SER A 96 -12.25 -0.99 6.44
CA SER A 96 -11.75 0.40 6.48
C SER A 96 -12.85 1.45 6.74
N LYS A 97 -14.11 1.02 6.67
CA LYS A 97 -15.34 1.81 6.82
C LYS A 97 -15.74 2.12 8.26
N THR A 98 -15.16 1.45 9.26
CA THR A 98 -15.46 1.71 10.70
C THR A 98 -14.30 2.31 11.48
N LEU A 99 -13.12 2.46 10.87
CA LEU A 99 -11.95 3.03 11.52
C LEU A 99 -12.01 4.56 11.50
N THR A 100 -11.64 5.18 12.63
CA THR A 100 -11.45 6.63 12.71
C THR A 100 -10.16 7.04 11.97
N GLU A 101 -10.03 8.33 11.66
CA GLU A 101 -8.84 8.86 11.00
C GLU A 101 -7.58 8.62 11.83
N GLU A 102 -7.67 8.87 13.14
CA GLU A 102 -6.58 8.67 14.09
C GLU A 102 -6.16 7.20 14.14
N LYS A 103 -7.12 6.28 14.05
CA LYS A 103 -6.80 4.85 14.07
C LYS A 103 -6.09 4.40 12.79
N ARG A 104 -6.46 4.95 11.63
CA ARG A 104 -5.76 4.69 10.36
C ARG A 104 -4.32 5.19 10.42
N GLU A 105 -4.09 6.38 10.97
CA GLU A 105 -2.75 6.93 11.14
C GLU A 105 -1.92 6.11 12.14
N GLU A 106 -2.50 5.69 13.27
CA GLU A 106 -1.84 4.80 14.23
C GLU A 106 -1.42 3.46 13.60
N ILE A 107 -2.28 2.87 12.78
CA ILE A 107 -1.99 1.62 12.05
C ILE A 107 -0.89 1.87 11.01
N PHE A 108 -0.96 2.96 10.25
CA PHE A 108 0.06 3.30 9.25
C PHE A 108 1.43 3.53 9.88
N GLU A 109 1.49 4.24 11.01
CA GLU A 109 2.73 4.40 11.78
C GLU A 109 3.31 3.07 12.26
N LYS A 110 2.44 2.11 12.64
CA LYS A 110 2.88 0.78 13.04
C LYS A 110 3.53 0.04 11.88
N ILE A 111 3.00 0.12 10.66
CA ILE A 111 3.58 -0.51 9.46
C ILE A 111 5.05 -0.10 9.26
N GLY A 112 5.41 1.14 9.61
CA GLY A 112 6.79 1.62 9.55
C GLY A 112 7.73 1.12 10.67
N LYS A 113 7.18 0.54 11.75
CA LYS A 113 7.88 0.26 13.01
C LYS A 113 7.84 -1.22 13.40
N ASN A 114 8.81 -1.65 14.22
CA ASN A 114 8.83 -2.96 14.89
C ASN A 114 8.64 -4.18 13.96
N GLU A 115 7.77 -5.11 14.36
CA GLU A 115 7.45 -6.37 13.69
C GLU A 115 6.75 -6.20 12.34
N TYR A 116 6.22 -5.01 12.06
CA TYR A 116 5.45 -4.70 10.85
C TYR A 116 6.28 -4.20 9.69
N LYS A 117 7.59 -4.00 9.87
CA LYS A 117 8.57 -3.71 8.80
C LYS A 117 8.62 -4.78 7.69
N LYS A 118 7.93 -5.90 7.86
CA LYS A 118 7.76 -6.95 6.85
C LYS A 118 6.64 -6.68 5.85
N ILE A 119 5.83 -5.65 6.10
CA ILE A 119 4.77 -5.20 5.19
C ILE A 119 5.37 -4.11 4.31
N GLY A 120 5.26 -4.29 3.00
CA GLY A 120 5.59 -3.27 2.01
C GLY A 120 4.34 -2.56 1.50
N TYR A 121 4.49 -1.32 1.06
CA TYR A 121 3.40 -0.56 0.44
C TYR A 121 3.87 0.34 -0.69
N LEU A 122 2.92 0.67 -1.56
CA LEU A 122 3.02 1.65 -2.63
C LEU A 122 1.73 2.46 -2.64
N ALA A 123 1.82 3.78 -2.72
CA ALA A 123 0.68 4.67 -2.89
C ALA A 123 0.94 5.59 -4.07
N THR A 124 0.07 5.59 -5.07
CA THR A 124 0.15 6.49 -6.21
C THR A 124 -0.98 7.49 -6.14
N VAL A 125 -0.62 8.76 -6.05
CA VAL A 125 -1.53 9.90 -6.15
C VAL A 125 -1.61 10.30 -7.61
N LEU A 126 -2.80 10.19 -8.19
CA LEU A 126 -3.11 10.61 -9.54
C LEU A 126 -3.62 12.04 -9.53
N SER A 127 -3.02 12.89 -10.36
CA SER A 127 -3.43 14.28 -10.48
C SER A 127 -4.87 14.37 -11.00
N PRO A 128 -5.67 15.37 -10.56
CA PRO A 128 -6.98 15.65 -11.15
C PRO A 128 -6.94 15.95 -12.65
N VAL A 129 -5.77 16.26 -13.23
CA VAL A 129 -5.59 16.45 -14.67
C VAL A 129 -5.52 15.10 -15.41
N THR A 130 -5.01 14.07 -14.73
CA THR A 130 -4.83 12.73 -15.28
C THR A 130 -6.17 11.96 -15.37
N ILE A 131 -7.16 12.33 -14.55
CA ILE A 131 -8.42 11.61 -14.32
C ILE A 131 -9.59 12.42 -14.89
#